data_AF-A0A3M1LY90-F1
#
_entry.id   AF-A0A3M1LY90-F1
#
_cell.length_a   1.000
_cell.length_b   1.000
_cell.length_c   1.000
_cell.angle_alpha   90.00
_cell.angle_beta   90.00
_cell.angle_gamma   90.00
#
_symmetry.space_group_name_H-M   'P 1'
#
loop_
_entity.id
_entity.type
_entity.pdbx_description
1 polymer ?
#
loop_
_entity_poly.entity_id
_entity_poly.type
_entity_poly.pdbx_seq_one_letter_code
_entity_poly.pdbx_strand_id
1 'polypeptide(L)'
;MVRLLALTLGLLVSCRTVQHPQQQSRLDAPPVPPQVGLSVERGVLTLDVRFTTLRDTTSPQHHFVFGIDSIIALLQVRGQARFDTTLYLALINGTSGFQEKIDSIGTEGIAHWTNPLGLPIDTLHCEIRISTLTRKQYVVQIDTVLALPRDSMPPFVTVTPFIDAQTDSSITFALLARRNRGVGEDYHPTSERFRIEIYDERGVLRFASNAGMDFLQVLAPVEPRRRGELKRYTFEWPGYDNEGNILPPGRYTAVLSIVAKPYPYTA
;
A
#
# COMPACT_ATOMS: atom_id res chain seq x y z
N MET A 1 -24.06 3.02 -86.06
CA MET A 1 -24.06 2.36 -84.73
C MET A 1 -22.62 2.05 -84.34
N VAL A 2 -21.99 2.92 -83.56
CA VAL A 2 -20.60 2.80 -83.12
C VAL A 2 -20.62 2.49 -81.63
N ARG A 3 -20.06 1.35 -81.21
CA ARG A 3 -19.89 0.99 -79.78
C ARG A 3 -18.45 1.28 -79.38
N LEU A 4 -18.29 2.27 -78.50
CA LEU A 4 -17.07 2.54 -77.74
C LEU A 4 -16.81 1.40 -76.75
N LEU A 5 -15.63 0.77 -76.80
CA LEU A 5 -15.08 -0.03 -75.71
C LEU A 5 -14.28 0.92 -74.80
N ALA A 6 -14.71 1.07 -73.55
CA ALA A 6 -13.98 1.79 -72.52
C ALA A 6 -12.95 0.85 -71.87
N LEU A 7 -11.68 1.24 -71.92
CA LEU A 7 -10.55 0.56 -71.29
C LEU A 7 -10.31 1.20 -69.92
N THR A 8 -10.72 0.55 -68.83
CA THR A 8 -10.40 0.99 -67.46
C THR A 8 -9.09 0.36 -66.98
N LEU A 9 -8.05 1.19 -66.86
CA LEU A 9 -6.75 0.84 -66.30
C LEU A 9 -6.77 1.10 -64.79
N GLY A 10 -6.78 0.04 -63.98
CA GLY A 10 -6.70 0.13 -62.52
C GLY A 10 -5.26 0.20 -62.02
N LEU A 11 -4.84 1.37 -61.52
CA LEU A 11 -3.57 1.55 -60.79
C LEU A 11 -3.77 1.11 -59.33
N LEU A 12 -3.19 -0.04 -58.96
CA LEU A 12 -3.09 -0.49 -57.57
C LEU A 12 -1.80 0.09 -56.96
N VAL A 13 -1.93 1.18 -56.19
CA VAL A 13 -0.86 1.73 -55.35
C VAL A 13 -0.77 0.88 -54.07
N SER A 14 0.17 -0.05 -54.04
CA SER A 14 0.52 -0.84 -52.86
C SER A 14 1.39 0.00 -51.91
N CYS A 15 0.79 0.61 -50.89
CA CYS A 15 1.51 1.16 -49.75
C CYS A 15 2.14 0.01 -48.94
N ARG A 16 3.45 -0.22 -49.12
CA ARG A 16 4.21 -1.10 -48.23
C ARG A 16 4.44 -0.38 -46.91
N THR A 17 3.64 -0.71 -45.90
CA THR A 17 3.93 -0.36 -44.50
C THR A 17 5.19 -1.12 -44.10
N VAL A 18 6.30 -0.38 -44.01
CA VAL A 18 7.54 -0.89 -43.42
C VAL A 18 7.27 -1.10 -41.92
N GLN A 19 6.89 -2.31 -41.53
CA GLN A 19 6.91 -2.71 -40.14
C GLN A 19 8.37 -2.81 -39.70
N HIS A 20 8.85 -1.80 -38.99
CA HIS A 20 10.08 -1.95 -38.21
C HIS A 20 9.84 -3.04 -37.17
N PRO A 21 10.66 -4.10 -37.13
CA PRO A 21 10.57 -5.06 -36.04
C PRO A 21 10.78 -4.29 -34.73
N GLN A 22 9.79 -4.33 -33.84
CA GLN A 22 9.98 -3.89 -32.47
C GLN A 22 11.04 -4.81 -31.87
N GLN A 23 12.28 -4.35 -31.92
CA GLN A 23 13.40 -4.96 -31.24
C GLN A 23 13.11 -4.82 -29.75
N GLN A 24 12.46 -5.85 -29.18
CA GLN A 24 12.33 -6.02 -27.74
C GLN A 24 13.75 -6.13 -27.20
N SER A 25 14.32 -4.98 -26.84
CA SER A 25 15.57 -4.89 -26.10
C SER A 25 15.37 -5.69 -24.83
N ARG A 26 16.04 -6.84 -24.71
CA ARG A 26 16.22 -7.47 -23.40
C ARG A 26 16.84 -6.39 -22.51
N LEU A 27 16.15 -6.09 -21.40
CA LEU A 27 16.64 -5.13 -20.43
C LEU A 27 17.68 -5.86 -19.59
N ASP A 28 18.94 -5.47 -19.72
CA ASP A 28 20.05 -6.12 -19.04
C ASP A 28 20.18 -5.58 -17.60
N ALA A 29 20.76 -6.39 -16.71
CA ALA A 29 21.18 -5.91 -15.40
C ALA A 29 22.39 -4.97 -15.55
N PRO A 30 22.51 -3.90 -14.75
CA PRO A 30 23.63 -2.98 -14.85
C PRO A 30 24.95 -3.68 -14.46
N PRO A 31 26.08 -3.35 -15.12
CA PRO A 31 27.41 -3.89 -14.79
C PRO A 31 27.87 -3.58 -13.36
N VAL A 32 27.32 -2.53 -12.74
CA VAL A 32 27.55 -2.17 -11.34
C VAL A 32 26.19 -2.14 -10.64
N PRO A 33 26.01 -2.91 -9.55
CA PRO A 33 24.76 -2.85 -8.79
C PRO A 33 24.61 -1.49 -8.10
N PRO A 34 23.42 -0.88 -8.11
CA PRO A 34 23.21 0.36 -7.39
C PRO A 34 23.10 0.14 -5.88
N GLN A 35 23.54 1.14 -5.12
CA GLN A 35 23.08 1.37 -3.76
C GLN A 35 21.81 2.21 -3.83
N VAL A 36 20.72 1.74 -3.25
CA VAL A 36 19.44 2.46 -3.29
C VAL A 36 18.98 2.80 -1.89
N GLY A 37 18.87 4.10 -1.63
CA GLY A 37 18.27 4.67 -0.44
C GLY A 37 16.83 5.07 -0.73
N LEU A 38 15.90 4.58 0.08
CA LEU A 38 14.50 4.99 -0.01
C LEU A 38 13.99 5.35 1.39
N SER A 39 13.51 6.57 1.55
CA SER A 39 12.93 7.05 2.81
C SER A 39 11.63 7.80 2.57
N VAL A 40 10.76 7.79 3.57
CA VAL A 40 9.53 8.60 3.57
C VAL A 40 9.48 9.41 4.86
N GLU A 41 9.57 10.72 4.73
CA GLU A 41 9.54 11.65 5.84
C GLU A 41 8.46 12.70 5.60
N ARG A 42 7.55 12.87 6.57
CA ARG A 42 6.49 13.89 6.52
C ARG A 42 5.67 13.88 5.21
N GLY A 43 5.45 12.70 4.63
CA GLY A 43 4.69 12.54 3.38
C GLY A 43 5.48 12.79 2.08
N VAL A 44 6.78 13.07 2.19
CA VAL A 44 7.70 13.17 1.06
C VAL A 44 8.53 11.90 0.98
N LEU A 45 8.47 11.24 -0.17
CA LEU A 45 9.34 10.13 -0.53
C LEU A 45 10.62 10.69 -1.15
N THR A 46 11.76 10.23 -0.65
CA THR A 46 13.08 10.49 -1.22
C THR A 46 13.66 9.20 -1.74
N LEU A 47 14.05 9.21 -3.01
CA LEU A 47 14.76 8.12 -3.66
C LEU A 47 16.16 8.59 -4.04
N ASP A 48 17.15 7.88 -3.50
CA ASP A 48 18.58 8.04 -3.77
C ASP A 48 19.06 6.77 -4.47
N VAL A 49 19.70 6.93 -5.64
CA VAL A 49 20.29 5.84 -6.41
C VAL A 49 21.74 6.19 -6.69
N ARG A 50 22.66 5.37 -6.18
CA ARG A 50 24.10 5.59 -6.33
C ARG A 50 24.79 4.41 -6.98
N PHE A 51 25.61 4.70 -7.99
CA PHE A 51 26.57 3.76 -8.58
C PHE A 51 27.98 4.19 -8.20
N THR A 52 28.82 3.27 -7.77
CA THR A 52 30.21 3.57 -7.41
C THR A 52 31.12 2.42 -7.83
N THR A 53 32.26 2.76 -8.42
CA THR A 53 33.26 1.78 -8.86
C THR A 53 34.67 2.37 -8.80
N LEU A 54 35.70 1.54 -8.99
CA LEU A 54 37.08 2.00 -9.08
C LEU A 54 37.30 2.77 -10.39
N ARG A 55 38.18 3.77 -10.32
CA ARG A 55 38.66 4.52 -11.47
C ARG A 55 39.64 3.66 -12.27
N ASP A 56 39.11 2.73 -13.06
CA ASP A 56 39.89 1.94 -14.01
C ASP A 56 39.32 2.15 -15.41
N THR A 57 39.99 2.99 -16.21
CA THR A 57 39.50 3.39 -17.54
C THR A 57 39.44 2.25 -18.55
N THR A 58 39.99 1.09 -18.20
CA THR A 58 39.93 -0.12 -19.03
C THR A 58 38.76 -1.04 -18.65
N SER A 59 38.11 -0.79 -17.51
CA SER A 59 37.06 -1.65 -16.98
C SER A 59 35.66 -1.31 -17.54
N PRO A 60 34.81 -2.31 -17.82
CA PRO A 60 33.44 -2.07 -18.26
C PRO A 60 32.59 -1.39 -17.18
N GLN A 61 32.92 -1.58 -15.89
CA GLN A 61 32.26 -0.91 -14.77
C GLN A 61 32.49 0.60 -14.80
N HIS A 62 33.74 1.03 -15.03
CA HIS A 62 34.07 2.44 -15.17
C HIS A 62 33.30 3.08 -16.32
N HIS A 63 33.34 2.45 -17.50
CA HIS A 63 32.62 2.96 -18.67
C HIS A 63 31.12 3.01 -18.47
N PHE A 64 30.56 2.06 -17.71
CA PHE A 64 29.15 2.09 -17.34
C PHE A 64 28.84 3.30 -16.45
N VAL A 65 29.51 3.43 -15.30
CA VAL A 65 29.22 4.51 -14.32
C VAL A 65 29.45 5.88 -14.94
N PHE A 66 30.59 6.08 -15.59
CA PHE A 66 30.89 7.34 -16.27
C PHE A 66 29.94 7.62 -17.45
N GLY A 67 29.39 6.57 -18.06
CA GLY A 67 28.51 6.66 -19.21
C GLY A 67 27.03 6.81 -18.87
N ILE A 68 26.64 6.91 -17.60
CA ILE A 68 25.24 7.12 -17.20
C ILE A 68 24.78 8.51 -17.68
N ASP A 69 23.73 8.52 -18.49
CA ASP A 69 23.12 9.73 -19.05
C ASP A 69 21.85 10.12 -18.29
N SER A 70 21.03 9.13 -17.94
CA SER A 70 19.81 9.35 -17.17
C SER A 70 19.46 8.18 -16.27
N ILE A 71 18.87 8.51 -15.12
CA ILE A 71 18.23 7.56 -14.21
C ILE A 71 16.78 8.00 -14.04
N ILE A 72 15.84 7.09 -14.33
CA ILE A 72 14.41 7.31 -14.24
C ILE A 72 13.82 6.24 -13.34
N ALA A 73 13.04 6.61 -12.34
CA ALA A 73 12.34 5.66 -11.49
C ALA A 73 10.84 5.68 -11.76
N LEU A 74 10.27 4.51 -12.03
CA LEU A 74 8.83 4.29 -12.11
C LEU A 74 8.36 3.73 -10.77
N LEU A 75 7.53 4.49 -10.09
CA LEU A 75 6.97 4.13 -8.80
C LEU A 75 5.54 3.64 -8.98
N GLN A 76 5.26 2.43 -8.50
CA GLN A 76 3.94 1.82 -8.49
C GLN A 76 3.55 1.48 -7.05
N VAL A 77 2.42 2.03 -6.60
CA VAL A 77 1.89 1.71 -5.27
C VAL A 77 1.05 0.43 -5.37
N ARG A 78 1.56 -0.68 -4.83
CA ARG A 78 0.85 -1.97 -4.90
C ARG A 78 -0.49 -1.91 -4.14
N GLY A 79 -1.54 -2.46 -4.75
CA GLY A 79 -2.90 -2.50 -4.19
C GLY A 79 -3.86 -1.44 -4.75
N GLN A 80 -3.37 -0.47 -5.54
CA GLN A 80 -4.22 0.46 -6.27
C GLN A 80 -3.77 0.56 -7.73
N ALA A 81 -4.59 0.05 -8.65
CA ALA A 81 -4.27 -0.17 -10.06
C ALA A 81 -4.07 1.09 -10.92
N ARG A 82 -3.86 2.28 -10.33
CA ARG A 82 -3.85 3.56 -11.05
C ARG A 82 -2.79 4.55 -10.59
N PHE A 83 -1.88 4.18 -9.70
CA PHE A 83 -0.85 5.11 -9.25
C PHE A 83 0.54 4.69 -9.71
N ASP A 84 0.87 5.20 -10.90
CA ASP A 84 2.19 5.11 -11.52
C ASP A 84 2.74 6.53 -11.61
N THR A 85 3.87 6.82 -10.97
CA THR A 85 4.57 8.10 -11.12
C THR A 85 5.98 7.88 -11.63
N THR A 86 6.44 8.79 -12.49
CA THR A 86 7.78 8.76 -13.06
C THR A 86 8.62 9.85 -12.42
N LEU A 87 9.75 9.47 -11.82
CA LEU A 87 10.72 10.38 -11.24
C LEU A 87 11.96 10.45 -12.13
N TYR A 88 12.37 11.66 -12.48
CA TYR A 88 13.65 11.92 -13.13
C TYR A 88 14.64 12.31 -12.04
N LEU A 89 15.72 11.54 -11.91
CA LEU A 89 16.70 11.74 -10.86
C LEU A 89 17.74 12.77 -11.33
N ALA A 90 17.98 13.79 -10.51
CA ALA A 90 19.02 14.76 -10.77
C ALA A 90 20.39 14.11 -10.57
N LEU A 91 21.21 14.06 -11.63
CA LEU A 91 22.48 13.35 -11.61
C LEU A 91 23.63 14.23 -11.08
N ILE A 92 24.40 13.66 -10.16
CA ILE A 92 25.61 14.23 -9.58
C ILE A 92 26.74 13.24 -9.83
N ASN A 93 27.80 13.69 -10.49
CA ASN A 93 29.01 12.89 -10.72
C ASN A 93 30.10 13.29 -9.74
N GLY A 94 30.80 12.31 -9.18
CA GLY A 94 31.86 12.53 -8.19
C GLY A 94 33.05 11.60 -8.38
N THR A 95 34.23 12.04 -7.93
CA THR A 95 35.47 11.25 -7.90
C THR A 95 36.18 11.43 -6.57
N SER A 96 36.71 10.37 -5.96
CA SER A 96 37.47 10.50 -4.69
C SER A 96 38.88 11.09 -4.86
N GLY A 97 39.40 11.09 -6.09
CA GLY A 97 40.73 11.60 -6.44
C GLY A 97 41.09 11.38 -7.91
N PHE A 98 42.39 11.47 -8.22
CA PHE A 98 42.92 11.45 -9.60
C PHE A 98 43.77 10.22 -9.96
N GLN A 99 44.03 9.31 -9.03
CA GLN A 99 44.87 8.12 -9.22
C GLN A 99 44.08 6.95 -9.80
N GLU A 100 44.58 6.39 -10.91
CA GLU A 100 43.97 5.23 -11.56
C GLU A 100 44.11 3.97 -10.68
N LYS A 101 43.08 3.12 -10.68
CA LYS A 101 42.96 1.87 -9.90
C LYS A 101 43.01 2.02 -8.38
N ILE A 102 43.11 3.24 -7.87
CA ILE A 102 43.13 3.58 -6.44
C ILE A 102 41.87 4.35 -6.09
N ASP A 103 41.58 5.42 -6.84
CA ASP A 103 40.42 6.26 -6.59
C ASP A 103 39.12 5.64 -7.11
N SER A 104 38.00 6.14 -6.62
CA SER A 104 36.65 5.75 -7.03
C SER A 104 35.99 6.85 -7.86
N ILE A 105 35.08 6.41 -8.73
CA ILE A 105 34.13 7.28 -9.43
C ILE A 105 32.72 6.87 -9.05
N GLY A 106 31.80 7.83 -9.05
CA GLY A 106 30.40 7.55 -8.80
C GLY A 106 29.46 8.50 -9.52
N THR A 107 28.25 8.00 -9.75
CA THR A 107 27.10 8.77 -10.24
C THR A 107 25.96 8.53 -9.27
N GLU A 108 25.39 9.62 -8.77
CA GLU A 108 24.31 9.65 -7.81
C GLU A 108 23.10 10.34 -8.45
N GLY A 109 21.92 9.78 -8.26
CA GLY A 109 20.66 10.34 -8.71
C GLY A 109 19.73 10.51 -7.51
N ILE A 110 19.20 11.72 -7.31
CA ILE A 110 18.23 11.99 -6.24
C ILE A 110 16.93 12.48 -6.85
N ALA A 111 15.81 11.95 -6.36
CA ALA A 111 14.48 12.49 -6.63
C ALA A 111 13.63 12.56 -5.37
N HIS A 112 12.77 13.58 -5.33
CA HIS A 112 11.77 13.75 -4.28
C HIS A 112 10.38 13.67 -4.90
N TRP A 113 9.47 13.03 -4.19
CA TRP A 113 8.08 12.92 -4.60
C TRP A 113 7.16 13.08 -3.39
N THR A 114 6.30 14.09 -3.46
CA THR A 114 5.26 14.30 -2.44
C THR A 114 4.03 13.53 -2.86
N ASN A 115 3.47 12.70 -1.97
CA ASN A 115 2.23 12.00 -2.26
C ASN A 115 1.06 12.99 -2.35
N PRO A 116 0.53 13.29 -3.55
CA PRO A 116 -0.47 14.33 -3.72
C PRO A 116 -1.83 13.94 -3.11
N LEU A 117 -2.04 12.65 -2.85
CA LEU A 117 -3.29 12.13 -2.31
C LEU A 117 -3.27 11.99 -0.79
N GLY A 118 -2.11 12.18 -0.14
CA GLY A 118 -1.94 11.97 1.30
C GLY A 118 -2.26 10.54 1.76
N LEU A 119 -2.32 9.59 0.82
CA LEU A 119 -2.68 8.20 1.12
C LEU A 119 -1.52 7.48 1.82
N PRO A 120 -1.80 6.55 2.74
CA PRO A 120 -0.77 5.70 3.32
C PRO A 120 -0.16 4.81 2.23
N ILE A 121 1.18 4.81 2.13
CA ILE A 121 1.94 3.97 1.21
C ILE A 121 2.57 2.85 2.03
N ASP A 122 1.97 1.67 1.97
CA ASP A 122 2.45 0.51 2.73
C ASP A 122 3.46 -0.32 1.93
N THR A 123 3.29 -0.35 0.61
CA THR A 123 4.11 -1.13 -0.32
C THR A 123 4.39 -0.33 -1.58
N LEU A 124 5.65 -0.27 -1.98
CA LEU A 124 6.10 0.42 -3.18
C LEU A 124 6.91 -0.54 -4.05
N HIS A 125 6.47 -0.68 -5.30
CA HIS A 125 7.28 -1.26 -6.36
C HIS A 125 7.98 -0.14 -7.11
N CYS A 126 9.30 -0.20 -7.22
CA CYS A 126 10.12 0.78 -7.89
C CYS A 126 10.90 0.09 -9.01
N GLU A 127 10.69 0.52 -10.26
CA GLU A 127 11.49 0.13 -11.41
C GLU A 127 12.42 1.28 -11.80
N ILE A 128 13.72 1.09 -11.59
CA ILE A 128 14.76 2.06 -11.91
C ILE A 128 15.31 1.72 -13.30
N ARG A 129 15.12 2.62 -14.25
CA ARG A 129 15.66 2.55 -15.61
C ARG A 129 16.87 3.45 -15.73
N ILE A 130 17.96 2.88 -16.23
CA ILE A 130 19.21 3.59 -16.47
C ILE A 130 19.46 3.61 -17.97
N SER A 131 19.72 4.79 -18.53
CA SER A 131 20.20 4.93 -19.91
C SER A 131 21.62 5.46 -19.93
N THR A 132 22.45 4.92 -20.82
CA THR A 132 23.82 5.41 -21.02
C THR A 132 23.94 6.30 -22.25
N LEU A 133 25.03 7.06 -22.35
CA LEU A 133 25.40 7.85 -23.52
C LEU A 133 25.51 6.98 -24.80
N THR A 134 25.82 5.70 -24.65
CA THR A 134 25.85 4.69 -25.73
C THR A 134 24.48 4.09 -26.05
N ARG A 135 23.39 4.64 -25.48
CA ARG A 135 22.00 4.20 -25.64
C ARG A 135 21.73 2.77 -25.16
N LYS A 136 22.57 2.22 -24.29
CA LYS A 136 22.26 0.97 -23.59
C LYS A 136 21.28 1.27 -22.46
N GLN A 137 20.35 0.35 -22.24
CA GLN A 137 19.33 0.47 -21.19
C GLN A 137 19.47 -0.67 -20.20
N TYR A 138 19.37 -0.33 -18.91
CA TYR A 138 19.42 -1.27 -17.81
C TYR A 138 18.24 -1.05 -16.88
N VAL A 139 17.81 -2.11 -16.20
CA VAL A 139 16.70 -2.05 -15.26
C VAL A 139 17.03 -2.72 -13.94
N VAL A 140 16.62 -2.07 -12.85
CA VAL A 140 16.69 -2.60 -11.49
C VAL A 140 15.30 -2.49 -10.88
N GLN A 141 14.80 -3.60 -10.35
CA GLN A 141 13.50 -3.66 -9.70
C GLN A 141 13.67 -3.80 -8.19
N ILE A 142 12.93 -3.00 -7.44
CA ILE A 142 12.96 -2.97 -5.98
C ILE A 142 11.52 -3.01 -5.49
N ASP A 143 11.20 -4.07 -4.74
CA ASP A 143 9.99 -4.15 -3.95
C ASP A 143 10.34 -3.78 -2.51
N THR A 144 9.74 -2.71 -1.99
CA THR A 144 9.93 -2.32 -0.59
C THR A 144 8.61 -2.25 0.17
N VAL A 145 8.69 -2.60 1.46
CA VAL A 145 7.63 -2.36 2.43
C VAL A 145 8.08 -1.13 3.21
N LEU A 146 7.38 -0.02 3.01
CA LEU A 146 7.71 1.22 3.71
C LEU A 146 7.20 1.09 5.14
N ALA A 147 8.12 0.89 6.09
CA ALA A 147 7.80 0.91 7.50
C ALA A 147 7.41 2.34 7.89
N LEU A 148 6.11 2.64 7.87
CA LEU A 148 5.58 3.88 8.43
C LEU A 148 6.00 3.99 9.91
N PRO A 149 6.30 5.20 10.43
CA PRO A 149 6.55 5.39 11.86
C PRO A 149 5.43 4.74 12.69
N ARG A 150 5.78 4.06 13.79
CA ARG A 150 4.80 3.29 14.61
C ARG A 150 3.58 4.12 15.01
N ASP A 151 3.77 5.42 15.26
CA ASP A 151 2.73 6.34 15.70
C ASP A 151 1.85 6.88 14.55
N SER A 152 2.24 6.62 13.30
CA SER A 152 1.51 7.04 12.09
C SER A 152 0.66 5.93 11.48
N MET A 153 0.75 4.71 12.02
CA MET A 153 -0.02 3.59 11.50
C MET A 153 -1.40 3.56 12.17
N PRO A 154 -2.50 3.70 11.41
CA PRO A 154 -3.82 3.51 11.99
C PRO A 154 -3.92 2.08 12.57
N PRO A 155 -4.68 1.89 13.66
CA PRO A 155 -4.86 0.57 14.25
C PRO A 155 -5.41 -0.41 13.20
N PHE A 156 -5.10 -1.70 13.33
CA PHE A 156 -5.54 -2.73 12.37
C PHE A 156 -7.04 -2.67 12.08
N VAL A 157 -7.83 -2.48 13.14
CA VAL A 157 -9.26 -2.21 13.08
C VAL A 157 -9.56 -0.95 13.90
N THR A 158 -10.31 -0.02 13.32
CA THR A 158 -10.93 1.08 14.06
C THR A 158 -12.37 0.72 14.35
N VAL A 159 -12.83 1.03 15.56
CA VAL A 159 -14.23 0.85 15.96
C VAL A 159 -14.84 2.19 16.37
N THR A 160 -16.11 2.39 16.03
CA THR A 160 -16.85 3.62 16.36
C THR A 160 -18.21 3.23 16.94
N PRO A 161 -18.42 3.42 18.25
CA PRO A 161 -19.70 3.12 18.90
C PRO A 161 -20.70 4.26 18.67
N PHE A 162 -21.98 3.92 18.56
CA PHE A 162 -23.08 4.89 18.48
C PHE A 162 -24.40 4.24 18.92
N ILE A 163 -25.39 5.08 19.26
CA ILE A 163 -26.77 4.64 19.47
C ILE A 163 -27.45 4.70 18.10
N ASP A 164 -27.98 3.57 17.64
CA ASP A 164 -28.65 3.48 16.34
C ASP A 164 -30.13 3.83 16.45
N ALA A 165 -30.78 3.36 17.51
CA ALA A 165 -32.18 3.66 17.80
C ALA A 165 -32.40 3.73 19.31
N GLN A 166 -33.33 4.57 19.73
CA GLN A 166 -33.79 4.67 21.10
C GLN A 166 -35.30 4.85 21.09
N THR A 167 -35.98 3.99 21.83
CA THR A 167 -37.42 4.02 22.06
C THR A 167 -37.69 4.20 23.56
N ASP A 168 -38.95 4.26 23.94
CA ASP A 168 -39.35 4.31 25.35
C ASP A 168 -39.01 3.01 26.10
N SER A 169 -38.85 1.89 25.38
CA SER A 169 -38.64 0.54 25.95
C SER A 169 -37.29 -0.09 25.66
N SER A 170 -36.51 0.45 24.72
CA SER A 170 -35.24 -0.17 24.33
C SER A 170 -34.25 0.82 23.72
N ILE A 171 -32.97 0.48 23.86
CA ILE A 171 -31.85 1.17 23.21
C ILE A 171 -31.13 0.16 22.33
N THR A 172 -31.00 0.47 21.04
CA THR A 172 -30.17 -0.30 20.13
C THR A 172 -28.79 0.33 20.04
N PHE A 173 -27.81 -0.36 20.60
CA PHE A 173 -26.41 -0.01 20.49
C PHE A 173 -25.83 -0.55 19.18
N ALA A 174 -24.93 0.21 18.57
CA ALA A 174 -24.22 -0.20 17.37
C ALA A 174 -22.73 0.10 17.45
N LEU A 175 -21.94 -0.75 16.80
CA LEU A 175 -20.50 -0.59 16.64
C LEU A 175 -20.17 -0.72 15.14
N LEU A 176 -19.61 0.33 14.55
CA LEU A 176 -19.06 0.27 13.20
C LEU A 176 -17.58 -0.08 13.27
N ALA A 177 -17.20 -1.22 12.73
CA ALA A 177 -15.82 -1.67 12.61
C ALA A 177 -15.30 -1.46 11.19
N ARG A 178 -14.11 -0.86 11.06
CA ARG A 178 -13.39 -0.67 9.79
C ARG A 178 -12.02 -1.30 9.86
N ARG A 179 -11.67 -2.17 8.91
CA ARG A 179 -10.30 -2.69 8.83
C ARG A 179 -9.42 -1.74 8.03
N ASN A 180 -8.38 -1.21 8.66
CA ASN A 180 -7.46 -0.27 8.03
C ASN A 180 -6.25 -0.97 7.42
N ARG A 181 -5.84 -2.12 7.98
CA ARG A 181 -4.59 -2.81 7.62
C ARG A 181 -4.72 -4.34 7.67
N GLY A 182 -3.89 -5.00 6.86
CA GLY A 182 -3.74 -6.47 6.83
C GLY A 182 -4.95 -7.24 6.33
N VAL A 183 -4.80 -8.56 6.23
CA VAL A 183 -5.91 -9.52 6.13
C VAL A 183 -6.18 -10.03 7.54
N GLY A 184 -7.45 -10.06 7.96
CA GLY A 184 -7.81 -10.52 9.31
C GLY A 184 -7.55 -12.01 9.50
N GLU A 185 -6.53 -12.32 10.30
CA GLU A 185 -6.32 -13.63 10.95
C GLU A 185 -6.84 -13.67 12.40
N ASP A 186 -7.32 -12.53 12.89
CA ASP A 186 -8.04 -12.43 14.16
C ASP A 186 -9.27 -13.34 14.12
N TYR A 187 -9.51 -14.06 15.21
CA TYR A 187 -10.63 -14.99 15.30
C TYR A 187 -11.41 -14.78 16.59
N HIS A 188 -12.69 -15.08 16.51
CA HIS A 188 -13.55 -15.23 17.67
C HIS A 188 -13.36 -16.63 18.26
N PRO A 189 -13.09 -16.75 19.57
CA PRO A 189 -12.84 -18.04 20.20
C PRO A 189 -14.12 -18.86 20.48
N THR A 190 -15.27 -18.21 20.55
CA THR A 190 -16.61 -18.82 20.76
C THR A 190 -17.58 -18.25 19.74
N SER A 191 -18.87 -18.62 19.76
CA SER A 191 -19.90 -17.99 18.92
C SER A 191 -20.25 -16.55 19.32
N GLU A 192 -19.72 -16.04 20.43
CA GLU A 192 -19.87 -14.64 20.82
C GLU A 192 -19.09 -13.75 19.86
N ARG A 193 -19.78 -12.78 19.23
CA ARG A 193 -19.17 -11.85 18.26
C ARG A 193 -19.03 -10.44 18.82
N PHE A 194 -20.04 -10.01 19.56
CA PHE A 194 -20.21 -8.65 20.03
C PHE A 194 -20.72 -8.69 21.47
N ARG A 195 -20.09 -7.90 22.34
CA ARG A 195 -20.42 -7.80 23.75
C ARG A 195 -20.74 -6.37 24.13
N ILE A 196 -21.75 -6.22 24.98
CA ILE A 196 -22.10 -4.96 25.61
C ILE A 196 -22.06 -5.11 27.11
N GLU A 197 -21.38 -4.19 27.76
CA GLU A 197 -21.32 -4.05 29.21
C GLU A 197 -21.77 -2.64 29.58
N ILE A 198 -22.71 -2.52 30.50
CA ILE A 198 -23.27 -1.24 30.93
C ILE A 198 -22.91 -1.03 32.40
N TYR A 199 -22.28 0.10 32.67
CA TYR A 199 -21.83 0.52 33.98
C TYR A 199 -22.62 1.74 34.44
N ASP A 200 -22.94 1.81 35.73
CA ASP A 200 -23.48 3.04 36.31
C ASP A 200 -22.40 4.12 36.51
N GLU A 201 -22.81 5.30 36.98
CA GLU A 201 -21.91 6.44 37.25
C GLU A 201 -20.76 6.10 38.22
N ARG A 202 -20.94 5.09 39.08
CA ARG A 202 -19.91 4.65 40.02
C ARG A 202 -18.97 3.61 39.41
N GLY A 203 -19.17 3.27 38.13
CA GLY A 203 -18.41 2.23 37.44
C GLY A 203 -18.82 0.82 37.81
N VAL A 204 -20.00 0.62 38.44
CA VAL A 204 -20.50 -0.72 38.79
C VAL A 204 -21.19 -1.32 37.58
N LEU A 205 -20.80 -2.54 37.21
CA LEU A 205 -21.44 -3.30 36.13
C LEU A 205 -22.90 -3.60 36.49
N ARG A 206 -23.81 -3.19 35.63
CA ARG A 206 -25.26 -3.37 35.77
C ARG A 206 -25.83 -4.39 34.79
N PHE A 207 -25.30 -4.41 33.58
CA PHE A 207 -25.75 -5.31 32.54
C PHE A 207 -24.56 -5.80 31.74
N ALA A 208 -24.58 -7.08 31.37
CA ALA A 208 -23.63 -7.65 30.43
C ALA A 208 -24.37 -8.60 29.47
N SER A 209 -24.21 -8.40 28.17
CA SER A 209 -24.91 -9.19 27.16
C SER A 209 -24.57 -10.69 27.17
N ASN A 210 -23.53 -11.08 27.88
CA ASN A 210 -23.08 -12.45 28.05
C ASN A 210 -23.50 -13.07 29.40
N ALA A 211 -24.16 -12.33 30.29
CA ALA A 211 -24.58 -12.84 31.58
C ALA A 211 -25.63 -13.96 31.40
N GLY A 212 -25.36 -15.15 31.97
CA GLY A 212 -26.25 -16.31 31.86
C GLY A 212 -26.33 -16.93 30.46
N MET A 213 -25.47 -16.53 29.52
CA MET A 213 -25.49 -17.01 28.15
C MET A 213 -24.46 -18.13 27.93
N ASP A 214 -24.87 -19.18 27.22
CA ASP A 214 -23.98 -20.22 26.73
C ASP A 214 -23.60 -19.96 25.27
N PHE A 215 -22.29 -19.97 24.98
CA PHE A 215 -21.77 -19.78 23.63
C PHE A 215 -21.14 -21.07 23.10
N LEU A 216 -21.40 -21.37 21.83
CA LEU A 216 -20.79 -22.51 21.16
C LEU A 216 -19.27 -22.31 21.05
N GLN A 217 -18.52 -23.36 21.32
CA GLN A 217 -17.06 -23.37 21.14
C GLN A 217 -16.74 -23.56 19.65
N VAL A 218 -16.80 -22.46 18.89
CA VAL A 218 -16.50 -22.45 17.47
C VAL A 218 -15.59 -21.29 17.11
N LEU A 219 -14.49 -21.61 16.42
CA LEU A 219 -13.59 -20.60 15.88
C LEU A 219 -14.21 -20.00 14.62
N ALA A 220 -14.27 -18.68 14.55
CA ALA A 220 -14.74 -17.97 13.37
C ALA A 220 -13.88 -16.74 13.10
N PRO A 221 -13.72 -16.34 11.83
CA PRO A 221 -12.97 -15.14 11.51
C PRO A 221 -13.67 -13.88 12.02
N VAL A 222 -12.89 -12.87 12.44
CA VAL A 222 -13.41 -11.56 12.80
C VAL A 222 -13.69 -10.74 11.54
N GLU A 223 -14.88 -10.17 11.47
CA GLU A 223 -15.28 -9.24 10.40
C GLU A 223 -15.05 -7.77 10.83
N PRO A 224 -14.70 -6.86 9.91
CA PRO A 224 -14.46 -7.07 8.48
C PRO A 224 -13.08 -7.69 8.22
N ARG A 225 -12.95 -8.48 7.12
CA ARG A 225 -11.71 -9.24 6.83
C ARG A 225 -10.78 -8.52 5.87
N ARG A 226 -11.35 -7.76 4.93
CA ARG A 226 -10.60 -7.07 3.88
C ARG A 226 -10.31 -5.64 4.28
N ARG A 227 -9.18 -5.11 3.83
CA ARG A 227 -8.85 -3.70 4.00
C ARG A 227 -9.95 -2.82 3.40
N GLY A 228 -10.35 -1.79 4.15
CA GLY A 228 -11.37 -0.83 3.76
C GLY A 228 -12.82 -1.31 3.96
N GLU A 229 -13.02 -2.60 4.20
CA GLU A 229 -14.35 -3.16 4.47
C GLU A 229 -14.87 -2.68 5.83
N LEU A 230 -16.20 -2.55 5.89
CA LEU A 230 -16.95 -2.12 7.05
C LEU A 230 -17.86 -3.25 7.51
N LYS A 231 -17.91 -3.48 8.82
CA LYS A 231 -18.91 -4.35 9.45
C LYS A 231 -19.63 -3.57 10.53
N ARG A 232 -20.95 -3.67 10.52
CA ARG A 232 -21.79 -3.12 11.57
C ARG A 232 -22.23 -4.24 12.50
N TYR A 233 -22.06 -4.03 13.80
CA TYR A 233 -22.57 -4.86 14.88
C TYR A 233 -23.68 -4.10 15.61
N THR A 234 -24.71 -4.81 16.05
CA THR A 234 -25.85 -4.22 16.75
C THR A 234 -26.30 -5.11 17.89
N PHE A 235 -26.82 -4.51 18.94
CA PHE A 235 -27.43 -5.21 20.07
C PHE A 235 -28.54 -4.34 20.65
N GLU A 236 -29.73 -4.92 20.79
CA GLU A 236 -30.87 -4.26 21.42
C GLU A 236 -30.87 -4.56 22.90
N TRP A 237 -30.85 -3.51 23.72
CA TRP A 237 -30.92 -3.59 25.16
C TRP A 237 -32.26 -3.05 25.67
N PRO A 238 -33.07 -3.88 26.35
CA PRO A 238 -34.40 -3.50 26.82
C PRO A 238 -34.42 -2.69 28.14
N GLY A 239 -33.28 -2.21 28.65
CA GLY A 239 -33.23 -1.36 29.84
C GLY A 239 -33.20 -2.09 31.19
N TYR A 240 -33.03 -3.41 31.18
CA TYR A 240 -32.97 -4.23 32.40
C TYR A 240 -31.51 -4.57 32.80
N ASP A 241 -31.30 -4.81 34.09
CA ASP A 241 -30.07 -5.43 34.62
C ASP A 241 -30.01 -6.93 34.31
N ASN A 242 -28.94 -7.60 34.76
CA ASN A 242 -28.76 -9.04 34.56
C ASN A 242 -29.76 -9.90 35.38
N GLU A 243 -30.37 -9.32 36.41
CA GLU A 243 -31.39 -9.95 37.25
C GLU A 243 -32.81 -9.73 36.72
N GLY A 244 -32.99 -8.92 35.67
CA GLY A 244 -34.28 -8.61 35.04
C GLY A 244 -35.02 -7.42 35.66
N ASN A 245 -34.39 -6.64 36.54
CA ASN A 245 -34.96 -5.42 37.09
C ASN A 245 -34.71 -4.23 36.16
N ILE A 246 -35.67 -3.30 36.12
CA ILE A 246 -35.53 -2.04 35.37
C ILE A 246 -34.44 -1.20 36.02
N LEU A 247 -33.49 -0.70 35.23
CA LEU A 247 -32.47 0.21 35.75
C LEU A 247 -33.08 1.58 36.11
N PRO A 248 -32.72 2.16 37.27
CA PRO A 248 -33.22 3.47 37.66
C PRO A 248 -32.73 4.57 36.71
N PRO A 249 -33.44 5.70 36.60
CA PRO A 249 -32.98 6.84 35.83
C PRO A 249 -31.60 7.31 36.33
N GLY A 250 -30.66 7.55 35.41
CA GLY A 250 -29.30 7.94 35.75
C GLY A 250 -28.36 8.00 34.55
N ARG A 251 -27.09 8.32 34.83
CA ARG A 251 -26.02 8.27 33.82
C ARG A 251 -25.38 6.89 33.81
N TYR A 252 -25.18 6.35 32.62
CA TYR A 252 -24.58 5.06 32.38
C TYR A 252 -23.51 5.15 31.30
N THR A 253 -22.53 4.25 31.36
CA THR A 253 -21.50 4.07 30.34
C THR A 253 -21.67 2.70 29.71
N ALA A 254 -21.84 2.66 28.39
CA ALA A 254 -21.86 1.42 27.64
C ALA A 254 -20.49 1.16 26.99
N VAL A 255 -19.91 0.00 27.25
CA VAL A 255 -18.68 -0.49 26.62
C VAL A 255 -19.08 -1.54 25.59
N LEU A 256 -18.68 -1.30 24.34
CA LEU A 256 -18.99 -2.14 23.19
C LEU A 256 -17.71 -2.81 22.70
N SER A 257 -17.69 -4.14 22.71
CA SER A 257 -16.49 -4.94 22.45
C SER A 257 -16.71 -5.99 21.36
N ILE A 258 -15.75 -6.11 20.45
CA ILE A 258 -15.68 -7.26 19.53
C ILE A 258 -14.88 -8.35 20.26
N VAL A 259 -15.50 -9.51 20.48
CA VAL A 259 -14.88 -10.59 21.27
C VAL A 259 -13.90 -11.38 20.41
N ALA A 260 -12.68 -10.87 20.27
CA ALA A 260 -11.66 -11.41 19.38
C ALA A 260 -10.39 -11.78 20.14
N LYS A 261 -9.68 -12.80 19.65
CA LYS A 261 -8.26 -13.02 19.95
C LYS A 261 -7.45 -12.53 18.75
N PRO A 262 -6.55 -11.55 18.93
CA PRO A 262 -5.64 -11.17 17.87
C PRO A 262 -4.68 -12.33 17.61
N TYR A 263 -4.43 -12.63 16.33
CA TYR A 263 -3.27 -13.45 15.99
C TYR A 263 -2.02 -12.60 16.28
N PRO A 264 -0.93 -13.14 16.84
CA PRO A 264 0.29 -12.37 17.04
C PRO A 264 0.70 -11.77 15.70
N TYR A 265 0.63 -10.44 15.58
CA TYR A 265 1.13 -9.74 14.41
C TYR A 265 2.65 -9.91 14.43
N THR A 266 3.17 -10.92 13.75
CA THR A 266 4.60 -10.99 13.45
C THR A 266 4.90 -9.81 12.53
N ALA A 267 5.57 -8.82 13.10
CA ALA A 267 6.09 -7.64 12.41
C ALA A 267 7.17 -8.03 11.40
#